data_AF-A0A9W6FMS3-F1
#
_entry.id   AF-A0A9W6FMS3-F1
#
_cell.length_a   1.000
_cell.length_b   1.000
_cell.length_c   1.000
_cell.angle_alpha   90.00
_cell.angle_beta   90.00
_cell.angle_gamma   90.00
#
_symmetry.space_group_name_H-M   'P 1'
#
loop_
_entity.id
_entity.type
_entity.pdbx_description
1 polymer ?
#
loop_
_entity_poly.entity_id
_entity_poly.type
_entity_poly.pdbx_seq_one_letter_code
_entity_poly.pdbx_strand_id
1 'polypeptide(L)'
;MNWWEWLIYGAPWWLQAAGGAGLLIGAFVLLVRIFGLKTALQVGVPAAAIFAALVYGRRERQAGWNDAHAKGDRDADEAVERARAARYDADRRNADAGRLRDDDGYRRD
;
A
#
# COMPACT_ATOMS: atom_id res chain seq x y z
N MET A 1 17.29 -7.01 -15.08
CA MET A 1 16.41 -7.44 -13.99
C MET A 1 16.84 -8.83 -13.60
N ASN A 2 17.44 -8.97 -12.43
CA ASN A 2 18.15 -10.17 -12.00
C ASN A 2 17.14 -11.19 -11.43
N TRP A 3 17.36 -12.49 -11.60
CA TRP A 3 16.43 -13.53 -11.14
C TRP A 3 16.14 -13.47 -9.62
N TRP A 4 17.12 -13.02 -8.84
CA TRP A 4 16.98 -12.70 -7.42
C TRP A 4 16.00 -11.56 -7.13
N GLU A 5 15.98 -10.52 -7.96
CA GLU A 5 15.03 -9.41 -7.83
C GLU A 5 13.61 -9.88 -8.16
N TRP A 6 13.44 -10.76 -9.14
CA TRP A 6 12.12 -11.33 -9.47
C TRP A 6 11.56 -12.20 -8.34
N LEU A 7 12.40 -12.99 -7.66
CA LEU A 7 11.98 -13.82 -6.52
C LEU A 7 11.68 -13.00 -5.27
N ILE A 8 12.40 -11.89 -5.04
CA ILE A 8 12.22 -11.06 -3.84
C ILE A 8 11.07 -10.06 -4.02
N TYR A 9 10.93 -9.46 -5.20
CA TYR A 9 9.91 -8.45 -5.51
C TYR A 9 8.64 -9.01 -6.16
N GLY A 10 8.71 -10.20 -6.79
CA GLY A 10 7.56 -10.88 -7.38
C GLY A 10 6.88 -11.88 -6.45
N ALA A 11 7.56 -12.36 -5.39
CA ALA A 11 6.96 -13.30 -4.45
C ALA A 11 6.04 -12.57 -3.46
N PRO A 12 4.73 -12.88 -3.48
CA PRO A 12 3.79 -12.38 -2.49
C PRO A 12 4.27 -12.68 -1.06
N TRP A 13 3.99 -11.77 -0.13
CA TRP A 13 4.34 -11.93 1.29
C TRP A 13 3.80 -13.23 1.90
N TRP A 14 2.67 -13.75 1.40
CA TRP A 14 2.09 -15.01 1.86
C TRP A 14 2.95 -16.23 1.52
N LEU A 15 3.69 -16.21 0.40
CA LEU A 15 4.63 -17.27 0.01
C LEU A 15 5.88 -17.26 0.91
N GLN A 16 6.38 -16.07 1.24
CA GLN A 16 7.48 -15.93 2.20
C GLN A 16 7.05 -16.33 3.63
N ALA A 17 5.82 -15.98 4.02
CA ALA A 17 5.25 -16.41 5.29
C ALA A 17 5.01 -17.93 5.33
N ALA A 18 4.53 -18.54 4.26
CA ALA A 18 4.34 -19.99 4.17
C ALA A 18 5.69 -20.73 4.23
N GLY A 19 6.70 -20.27 3.49
CA GLY A 19 8.05 -20.82 3.54
C GLY A 19 8.70 -20.70 4.93
N GLY A 20 8.58 -19.52 5.56
CA GLY A 20 9.06 -19.29 6.91
C GLY A 20 8.35 -20.14 7.97
N ALA A 21 7.03 -20.32 7.84
CA ALA A 21 6.25 -21.19 8.72
C ALA A 21 6.66 -22.66 8.57
N GLY A 22 6.88 -23.12 7.33
CA GLY A 22 7.38 -24.47 7.06
C GLY A 22 8.75 -24.73 7.70
N LEU A 23 9.68 -23.78 7.59
CA LEU A 23 10.98 -23.85 8.26
C LEU A 23 10.85 -23.88 9.78
N LEU A 24 9.98 -23.06 10.35
CA LEU A 24 9.72 -23.04 11.80
C LEU A 24 9.17 -24.38 12.31
N ILE A 25 8.22 -24.97 11.58
CA ILE A 25 7.66 -26.29 11.92
C ILE A 25 8.76 -27.35 11.84
N GLY A 26 9.57 -27.36 10.77
CA GLY A 26 10.68 -28.30 10.63
C GLY A 26 11.71 -28.17 11.75
N ALA A 27 12.09 -26.94 12.10
CA ALA A 27 12.99 -26.65 13.22
C ALA A 27 12.40 -27.09 14.57
N PHE A 28 11.10 -26.87 14.78
CA PHE A 28 10.40 -27.31 15.99
C PHE A 28 10.39 -28.84 16.11
N VAL A 29 10.08 -29.57 15.03
CA VAL A 29 10.11 -31.04 15.03
C VAL A 29 11.52 -31.56 15.33
N LEU A 30 12.56 -30.96 14.76
CA LEU A 30 13.95 -31.29 15.06
C LEU A 30 14.29 -31.02 16.54
N LEU A 31 13.88 -29.88 17.09
CA LEU A 31 14.08 -29.56 18.51
C LEU A 31 13.39 -30.59 19.42
N VAL A 32 12.15 -30.97 19.12
CA VAL A 32 11.44 -32.02 19.87
C VAL A 32 12.21 -33.35 19.78
N ARG A 33 12.72 -33.69 18.60
CA ARG A 33 13.39 -34.98 18.37
C ARG A 33 14.76 -35.09 19.05
N ILE A 34 15.49 -33.98 19.17
CA ILE A 34 16.86 -33.94 19.71
C ILE A 34 16.86 -33.61 21.21
N PHE A 35 16.11 -32.58 21.61
CA PHE A 35 16.16 -32.02 22.97
C PHE A 35 14.90 -32.31 23.80
N GLY A 36 13.89 -32.92 23.18
CA GLY A 36 12.61 -33.22 23.82
C GLY A 36 11.63 -32.05 23.79
N LEU A 37 10.38 -32.36 24.16
CA LEU A 37 9.24 -31.45 24.02
C LEU A 37 9.37 -30.19 24.89
N LYS A 38 9.94 -30.31 26.09
CA LYS A 38 10.05 -29.20 27.05
C LYS A 38 10.93 -28.07 26.51
N THR A 39 12.12 -28.41 26.00
CA THR A 39 13.06 -27.45 25.40
C THR A 39 12.51 -26.90 24.09
N ALA A 40 11.87 -27.74 23.28
CA ALA A 40 11.22 -27.30 22.04
C ALA A 40 10.11 -26.27 22.31
N LEU A 41 9.30 -26.44 23.35
CA LEU A 41 8.29 -25.45 23.73
C LEU A 41 8.91 -24.14 24.25
N GLN A 42 9.94 -24.23 25.10
CA GLN A 42 10.63 -23.04 25.64
C GLN A 42 11.25 -22.16 24.55
N VAL A 43 11.77 -22.75 23.48
CA VAL A 43 12.42 -22.02 22.38
C VAL A 43 11.45 -21.76 21.23
N GLY A 44 10.59 -22.71 20.92
CA GLY A 44 9.67 -22.67 19.78
C GLY A 44 8.54 -21.67 19.96
N VAL A 45 7.99 -21.53 21.17
CA VAL A 45 6.92 -20.55 21.44
C VAL A 45 7.40 -19.11 21.22
N PRO A 46 8.51 -18.64 21.81
CA PRO A 46 9.00 -17.29 21.54
C PRO A 46 9.45 -17.10 20.09
N ALA A 47 10.06 -18.10 19.45
CA ALA A 47 10.41 -18.02 18.04
C ALA A 47 9.18 -17.87 17.14
N ALA A 48 8.11 -18.61 17.41
CA ALA A 48 6.84 -18.50 16.70
C ALA A 48 6.17 -17.13 16.93
N ALA A 49 6.23 -16.60 18.16
CA ALA A 49 5.69 -15.27 18.48
C ALA A 49 6.42 -14.15 17.72
N ILE A 50 7.77 -14.20 17.68
CA ILE A 50 8.58 -13.24 16.92
C ILE A 50 8.25 -13.33 15.42
N PHE A 51 8.16 -14.54 14.89
CA PHE A 51 7.79 -14.75 13.49
C PHE A 51 6.40 -14.21 13.16
N ALA A 52 5.41 -14.49 14.02
CA ALA A 52 4.06 -13.97 13.86
C ALA A 52 4.04 -12.43 13.87
N ALA A 53 4.79 -11.79 14.77
CA ALA A 53 4.91 -10.34 14.82
C ALA A 53 5.54 -9.75 13.54
N LEU A 54 6.57 -10.39 12.99
CA LEU A 54 7.20 -9.97 11.74
C LEU A 54 6.26 -10.10 10.52
N VAL A 55 5.49 -11.20 10.46
CA VAL A 55 4.49 -11.43 9.40
C VAL A 55 3.34 -10.43 9.52
N TYR A 56 2.82 -10.18 10.72
CA TYR A 56 1.77 -9.18 10.95
C TYR A 56 2.24 -7.77 10.61
N GLY A 57 3.44 -7.37 11.05
CA GLY A 57 3.99 -6.05 10.72
C GLY A 57 4.22 -5.85 9.22
N ARG A 58 4.57 -6.91 8.47
CA ARG A 58 4.63 -6.84 7.00
C ARG A 58 3.25 -6.74 6.37
N ARG A 59 2.26 -7.49 6.86
CA ARG A 59 0.87 -7.42 6.40
C ARG A 59 0.30 -6.00 6.58
N GLU A 60 0.55 -5.37 7.71
CA GLU A 60 0.12 -3.99 7.98
C GLU A 60 0.79 -2.97 7.05
N ARG A 61 2.09 -3.11 6.79
CA ARG A 61 2.79 -2.23 5.83
C ARG A 61 2.27 -2.39 4.42
N GLN A 62 1.94 -3.61 3.99
CA GLN A 62 1.44 -3.87 2.66
C GLN A 62 -0.04 -3.48 2.51
N ALA A 63 -0.83 -3.64 3.57
CA ALA A 63 -2.20 -3.12 3.64
C ALA A 63 -2.22 -1.59 3.66
N GLY A 64 -1.36 -0.95 4.45
CA GLY A 64 -1.24 0.51 4.50
C GLY A 64 -0.73 1.12 3.19
N TRP A 65 0.13 0.41 2.44
CA TRP A 65 0.56 0.83 1.12
C TRP A 65 -0.56 0.73 0.07
N ASN A 66 -1.36 -0.34 0.11
CA ASN A 66 -2.54 -0.48 -0.74
C ASN A 66 -3.61 0.58 -0.42
N ASP A 67 -3.80 0.91 0.86
CA ASP A 67 -4.77 1.92 1.30
C ASP A 67 -4.33 3.33 0.93
N ALA A 68 -3.01 3.61 1.00
CA ALA A 68 -2.42 4.85 0.51
C ALA A 68 -2.53 4.99 -1.02
N HIS A 69 -2.33 3.90 -1.78
CA HIS A 69 -2.54 3.90 -3.23
C HIS A 69 -4.02 4.14 -3.59
N ALA A 70 -4.94 3.43 -2.94
CA ALA A 70 -6.38 3.60 -3.17
C ALA A 70 -6.87 5.01 -2.76
N LYS A 71 -6.21 5.67 -1.82
CA LYS A 71 -6.47 7.08 -1.52
C LYS A 71 -5.87 8.01 -2.56
N GLY A 72 -4.64 7.74 -3.02
CA GLY A 72 -3.98 8.50 -4.09
C GLY A 72 -4.75 8.46 -5.41
N ASP A 73 -5.29 7.30 -5.79
CA ASP A 73 -6.11 7.16 -7.00
C ASP A 73 -7.40 7.98 -6.90
N ARG A 74 -8.06 7.97 -5.74
CA ARG A 74 -9.25 8.80 -5.49
C ARG A 74 -8.94 10.29 -5.52
N ASP A 75 -7.85 10.73 -4.91
CA ASP A 75 -7.43 12.12 -4.91
C ASP A 75 -7.05 12.59 -6.34
N ALA A 76 -6.47 11.70 -7.15
CA ALA A 76 -6.15 11.97 -8.55
C ALA A 76 -7.42 12.10 -9.41
N ASP A 77 -8.39 11.21 -9.26
CA ASP A 77 -9.68 11.28 -9.96
C ASP A 77 -10.43 12.56 -9.59
N GLU A 78 -10.44 12.95 -8.30
CA GLU A 78 -11.09 14.18 -7.84
C GLU A 78 -10.41 15.43 -8.41
N ALA A 79 -9.07 15.41 -8.55
CA ALA A 79 -8.33 16.50 -9.18
C ALA A 79 -8.63 16.62 -10.68
N VAL A 80 -8.77 15.49 -11.39
CA VAL A 80 -9.17 15.46 -12.80
C VAL A 80 -10.59 15.97 -12.98
N GLU A 81 -11.51 15.59 -12.09
CA GLU A 81 -12.89 16.05 -12.12
C GLU A 81 -13.00 17.56 -11.85
N ARG A 82 -12.27 18.08 -10.84
CA ARG A 82 -12.16 19.53 -10.60
C ARG A 82 -11.59 20.27 -11.80
N ALA A 83 -10.57 19.73 -12.47
CA ALA A 83 -10.01 20.33 -13.66
C ALA A 83 -11.01 20.34 -14.84
N ARG A 84 -11.80 19.27 -15.01
CA ARG A 84 -12.88 19.22 -16.01
C ARG A 84 -13.99 20.22 -15.70
N ALA A 85 -14.42 20.31 -14.45
CA ALA A 85 -15.44 21.27 -14.03
C ALA A 85 -14.98 22.71 -14.25
N ALA A 86 -13.72 23.02 -13.94
CA ALA A 86 -13.13 24.34 -14.19
C ALA A 86 -13.08 24.69 -15.68
N ARG A 87 -12.74 23.73 -16.55
CA ARG A 87 -12.77 23.92 -18.01
C ARG A 87 -14.20 24.15 -18.50
N TYR A 88 -15.15 23.34 -18.04
CA TYR A 88 -16.55 23.48 -18.41
C TYR A 88 -17.14 24.83 -17.97
N ASP A 89 -16.83 25.29 -16.76
CA ASP A 89 -17.27 26.60 -16.29
C ASP A 89 -16.59 27.75 -17.04
N ALA A 90 -15.30 27.60 -17.39
CA ALA A 90 -14.61 28.57 -18.24
C ALA A 90 -15.22 28.63 -19.65
N ASP A 91 -15.53 27.48 -20.26
CA ASP A 91 -16.19 27.40 -21.56
C ASP A 91 -17.60 28.01 -21.50
N ARG A 92 -18.35 27.76 -20.42
CA ARG A 92 -19.67 28.37 -20.19
C ARG A 92 -19.59 29.89 -20.08
N ARG A 93 -18.59 30.41 -19.35
CA ARG A 93 -18.34 31.86 -19.24
C ARG A 93 -17.90 32.48 -20.58
N ASN A 94 -17.07 31.78 -21.35
CA ASN A 94 -16.63 32.23 -22.66
C ASN A 94 -17.74 32.20 -23.72
N ALA A 95 -18.69 31.26 -23.61
CA ALA A 95 -19.86 31.18 -24.48
C ALA A 95 -20.88 32.31 -24.22
N ASP A 96 -20.85 32.92 -23.04
CA ASP A 96 -21.70 34.08 -22.67
C ASP A 96 -21.13 35.39 -23.25
N ALA A 97 -21.22 35.52 -24.58
CA ALA A 97 -20.69 36.66 -25.35
C ALA A 97 -21.25 38.04 -24.94
N GLY A 98 -22.32 38.08 -24.13
CA GLY A 98 -22.94 39.31 -23.64
C GLY A 98 -22.16 40.03 -22.52
N ARG A 99 -21.34 39.33 -21.73
CA ARG A 99 -20.62 39.94 -20.57
C ARG A 99 -19.25 40.51 -20.88
N LEU A 100 -18.68 40.21 -22.05
CA LEU A 100 -17.38 40.77 -22.47
C LEU A 100 -17.45 42.27 -22.78
N ARG A 101 -18.66 42.85 -22.78
CA ARG A 101 -18.91 44.26 -23.05
C ARG A 101 -19.32 45.05 -21.81
N ASP A 102 -19.39 44.40 -20.65
CA ASP A 102 -19.64 45.07 -19.39
C ASP A 102 -18.38 45.83 -19.00
N ASP A 103 -18.51 47.16 -18.92
CA ASP A 103 -17.47 48.09 -18.47
C ASP A 103 -16.96 47.62 -17.10
N ASP A 104 -15.67 47.31 -17.00
CA ASP A 104 -15.04 46.82 -15.76
C ASP A 104 -14.92 47.92 -14.69
N GLY A 105 -15.45 49.11 -14.98
CA GLY A 105 -15.49 50.25 -14.07
C GLY A 105 -14.10 50.83 -13.80
N TYR A 106 -13.06 50.31 -14.45
CA TYR A 106 -11.67 50.67 -14.19
C TYR A 106 -11.26 51.82 -15.11
N ARG A 107 -11.54 53.06 -14.68
CA ARG A 107 -10.90 54.23 -15.28
C ARG A 107 -9.44 54.23 -14.88
N ARG A 108 -8.55 54.07 -15.87
CA ARG A 108 -7.13 54.36 -15.72
C ARG A 108 -6.95 55.87 -15.79
N ASP A 109 -6.82 56.49 -14.63
CA ASP A 109 -6.34 57.86 -14.46
C ASP A 109 -4.80 57.93 -14.45
#